data_AF-A0A8X8IEI2-F1
#
_entry.id   AF-A0A8X8IEI2-F1
#
_cell.length_a   1.000
_cell.length_b   1.000
_cell.length_c   1.000
_cell.angle_alpha   90.00
_cell.angle_beta   90.00
_cell.angle_gamma   90.00
#
_symmetry.space_group_name_H-M   'P 1'
#
loop_
_entity.id
_entity.type
_entity.pdbx_description
1 polymer ?
#
loop_
_entity_poly.entity_id
_entity_poly.type
_entity_poly.pdbx_seq_one_letter_code
_entity_poly.pdbx_strand_id
1 'polypeptide(L)' 'MALIINPRNKQQEKVVRAFLNSLDIGFYSEAEEDAALVNAIQKGKKTALLTKAEKRDFLKHLKQIE' A
#
# COMPACT_ATOMS: atom_id res chain seq x y z
N MET A 1 3.78 -1.63 -12.78
CA MET A 1 4.94 -1.10 -12.03
C MET A 1 4.66 0.37 -11.79
N ALA A 2 4.74 0.86 -10.55
CA ALA A 2 4.40 2.24 -10.23
C ALA A 2 5.66 3.03 -9.82
N LEU A 3 5.78 4.28 -10.24
CA LEU A 3 6.91 5.15 -9.92
C LEU A 3 6.51 6.17 -8.84
N ILE A 4 7.41 6.38 -7.88
CA ILE A 4 7.28 7.43 -6.86
C ILE A 4 8.03 8.66 -7.37
N ILE A 5 7.32 9.77 -7.57
CA ILE A 5 7.90 10.99 -8.12
C ILE A 5 7.43 12.21 -7.35
N ASN A 6 8.39 13.02 -6.93
CA ASN A 6 8.16 14.32 -6.29
C ASN A 6 8.54 15.47 -7.24
N PRO A 7 7.58 16.08 -7.97
CA PRO A 7 7.85 17.20 -8.85
C PRO A 7 8.23 18.45 -8.06
N ARG A 8 9.20 19.23 -8.54
CA ARG A 8 9.63 20.47 -7.85
C ARG A 8 8.64 21.62 -8.01
N ASN A 9 7.77 21.58 -9.03
CA ASN A 9 6.77 22.60 -9.30
C ASN A 9 5.59 22.05 -10.11
N LYS A 10 4.49 22.82 -10.18
CA LYS A 10 3.24 22.43 -10.87
C LYS A 10 3.40 22.21 -12.38
N GLN A 11 4.39 22.85 -13.02
CA GLN A 11 4.63 22.65 -14.45
C GLN A 11 5.30 21.30 -14.71
N GLN A 12 6.30 20.95 -13.92
CA GLN A 12 6.94 19.63 -13.97
C GLN A 12 5.95 18.52 -13.66
N GLU A 13 5.08 18.69 -12.67
CA GLU A 13 4.04 17.70 -12.36
C GLU A 13 3.16 17.41 -13.58
N LYS A 14 2.69 18.45 -14.28
CA LYS A 14 1.85 18.29 -15.47
C LYS A 14 2.55 17.54 -16.59
N VAL A 15 3.82 17.87 -16.85
CA VAL A 15 4.61 17.23 -17.92
C VAL A 15 4.89 15.77 -17.58
N VAL A 16 5.32 15.49 -16.35
CA VAL A 16 5.60 14.13 -15.88
C VAL A 16 4.34 13.28 -15.88
N ARG A 17 3.21 13.83 -15.38
CA ARG A 17 1.91 13.16 -15.41
C ARG A 17 1.49 12.81 -16.83
N ALA A 18 1.60 13.75 -17.78
CA ALA A 18 1.26 13.50 -19.17
C ALA A 18 2.14 12.41 -19.82
N PHE A 19 3.45 12.46 -19.55
CA PHE A 19 4.40 11.48 -20.06
C PHE A 19 4.13 10.07 -19.53
N LEU A 20 3.93 9.92 -18.22
CA LEU A 20 3.69 8.61 -17.60
C LEU A 20 2.33 8.04 -17.97
N ASN A 21 1.30 8.89 -18.07
CA ASN A 21 -0.02 8.50 -18.57
C ASN A 21 0.05 8.00 -20.03
N SER A 22 0.89 8.60 -20.88
CA SER A 22 1.06 8.13 -22.27
C SER A 22 1.72 6.75 -22.37
N LEU A 23 2.44 6.33 -21.33
CA LEU A 23 3.11 5.03 -21.24
C LEU A 23 2.31 4.01 -20.42
N ASP A 24 1.11 4.37 -19.96
CA ASP A 24 0.29 3.58 -19.04
C ASP A 24 1.04 3.15 -17.76
N ILE A 25 1.95 4.02 -17.31
CA ILE A 25 2.73 3.82 -16.09
C ILE A 25 2.02 4.56 -14.95
N GLY A 26 1.52 3.80 -13.98
CA GLY A 26 0.99 4.38 -12.74
C GLY A 26 2.10 5.13 -11.98
N PHE A 27 1.75 6.25 -11.35
CA PHE A 27 2.67 6.98 -10.51
C PHE A 27 1.94 7.56 -9.30
N TYR A 28 2.70 7.75 -8.22
CA TYR A 28 2.24 8.34 -6.97
C TYR A 28 3.29 9.33 -6.50
N SER A 29 2.85 10.35 -5.77
CA SER A 29 3.75 11.14 -4.92
C SER A 29 4.07 10.39 -3.63
N GLU A 30 5.19 10.72 -2.98
CA GLU A 30 5.51 10.16 -1.65
C GLU A 30 4.38 10.42 -0.66
N ALA A 31 3.73 11.59 -0.72
CA ALA A 31 2.60 11.91 0.14
C ALA A 31 1.36 11.03 -0.11
N GLU A 32 1.09 10.66 -1.36
CA GLU A 32 -0.01 9.75 -1.71
C GLU A 32 0.30 8.31 -1.28
N GLU A 33 1.57 7.89 -1.40
CA GLU A 33 2.03 6.60 -0.92
C GLU A 33 1.98 6.51 0.62
N ASP A 34 2.45 7.54 1.32
CA ASP A 34 2.35 7.64 2.78
C ASP A 34 0.89 7.63 3.24
N ALA A 35 0.00 8.36 2.55
CA ALA A 35 -1.42 8.33 2.85
C ALA A 35 -2.02 6.93 2.61
N ALA A 36 -1.62 6.25 1.54
CA ALA A 36 -2.04 4.88 1.25
C ALA A 36 -1.53 3.89 2.32
N LEU A 37 -0.28 4.04 2.76
CA LEU A 37 0.34 3.27 3.84
C LEU A 37 -0.38 3.50 5.17
N VAL A 38 -0.61 4.75 5.55
CA VAL A 38 -1.35 5.09 6.78
C VAL A 38 -2.77 4.54 6.73
N ASN A 39 -3.46 4.66 5.59
CA ASN A 39 -4.79 4.08 5.40
C ASN A 39 -4.77 2.55 5.48
N ALA A 40 -3.76 1.90 4.90
CA ALA A 40 -3.57 0.46 4.98
C ALA A 40 -3.28 0.02 6.43
N ILE A 41 -2.48 0.78 7.19
CA ILE A 41 -2.20 0.53 8.61
C ILE A 41 -3.46 0.75 9.45
N GLN A 42 -4.25 1.78 9.19
CA GLN A 42 -5.51 2.05 9.89
C GLN A 42 -6.55 0.97 9.62
N LYS A 43 -6.66 0.50 8.36
CA LYS A 43 -7.52 -0.64 7.99
C LYS A 43 -7.00 -1.95 8.56
N GLY A 44 -5.68 -2.17 8.51
CA GLY A 44 -5.00 -3.33 9.09
C GLY A 44 -5.11 -3.39 10.61
N LYS A 45 -5.17 -2.24 11.30
CA LYS A 45 -5.47 -2.15 12.73
C LYS A 45 -6.91 -2.53 13.10
N LYS A 46 -7.81 -2.75 12.14
CA LYS A 46 -9.18 -3.22 12.36
C LYS A 46 -9.40 -4.71 12.08
N THR A 47 -8.36 -5.51 11.81
CA THR A 47 -8.55 -6.96 11.94
C THR A 47 -8.74 -7.27 13.42
N ALA A 48 -9.94 -7.72 13.78
CA ALA A 48 -10.22 -8.18 15.14
C ALA A 48 -9.12 -9.16 15.58
N LEU A 49 -8.65 -9.04 16.81
CA LEU A 49 -7.77 -10.06 17.38
C LEU A 49 -8.46 -11.41 17.19
N LEU A 50 -7.70 -12.41 16.71
CA LEU A 50 -8.20 -13.78 16.56
C LEU A 50 -8.95 -14.17 17.84
N THR A 51 -10.18 -14.65 17.66
CA THR A 51 -10.97 -15.22 18.74
C THR A 51 -10.25 -16.43 19.34
N LYS A 52 -10.67 -16.89 20.52
CA LYS A 52 -10.06 -18.08 21.16
C LYS A 52 -10.14 -19.34 20.27
N ALA A 53 -11.10 -19.41 19.35
CA ALA A 53 -11.21 -20.49 18.37
C ALA A 53 -10.15 -20.31 17.27
N GLU A 54 -10.13 -19.15 16.61
CA GLU A 54 -9.21 -18.86 15.51
C GLU A 54 -7.74 -18.90 15.95
N LYS A 55 -7.42 -18.50 17.20
CA LYS A 55 -6.07 -18.65 17.76
C LYS A 55 -5.65 -20.12 17.87
N ARG A 56 -6.56 -21.00 18.29
CA ARG A 56 -6.25 -22.43 18.42
C ARG A 56 -6.02 -23.06 17.06
N ASP A 57 -6.82 -22.70 16.06
CA ASP A 57 -6.71 -23.24 14.71
C ASP A 57 -5.46 -22.70 14.00
N PHE A 58 -5.15 -21.41 14.19
CA PHE A 58 -3.90 -20.82 13.72
C PHE A 58 -2.67 -21.53 14.31
N LEU A 59 -2.65 -21.77 15.63
CA LEU A 59 -1.55 -22.47 16.29
C LEU A 59 -1.42 -23.93 15.85
N LYS A 60 -2.54 -24.61 15.54
CA LYS A 60 -2.52 -25.97 15.00
C LYS A 60 -1.91 -26.00 13.60
N HIS A 61 -2.28 -25.07 12.73
CA HIS A 61 -1.70 -24.97 11.39
C HIS A 61 -0.21 -24.63 11.42
N LEU A 62 0.21 -23.73 12.30
CA LEU A 62 1.62 -23.40 12.49
C LEU A 62 2.45 -24.62 12.90
N LYS A 63 1.93 -25.43 13.83
CA LYS A 63 2.59 -26.66 14.30
C LYS A 63 2.55 -27.84 13.34
N GLN A 64 1.75 -27.78 12.27
CA GLN A 64 1.72 -28.79 11.21
C GLN A 64 2.70 -28.48 10.08
N ILE A 65 3.24 -27.27 10.04
CA ILE A 65 4.20 -26.80 9.03
C ILE A 65 5.65 -26.92 9.53
N GLU A 66 5.86 -27.09 10.84
CA GLU A 66 7.10 -27.62 11.44
C GLU A 66 7.11 -29.17 11.43
#